data_AF-A0A485P839-F1
#
_entry.id   AF-A0A485P839-F1
#
_cell.length_a   1.000
_cell.length_b   1.000
_cell.length_c   1.000
_cell.angle_alpha   90.00
_cell.angle_beta   90.00
_cell.angle_gamma   90.00
#
_symmetry.space_group_name_H-M   'P 1'
#
loop_
_entity.id
_entity.type
_entity.pdbx_description
1 polymer ?
#
loop_
_entity_poly.entity_id
_entity_poly.type
_entity_poly.pdbx_seq_one_letter_code
_entity_poly.pdbx_strand_id
1 'polypeptide(L)'
;EDSPKEVPTPRIRCPKGSKAYASHCYALFMTPKSWMNADMACQKRPSGHLVSVLSGAEASFVASLVQNSANTYSNIWMGLHDPTE
;
A
#
# COMPACT_ATOMS: atom_id res chain seq x y z
N GLU A 1 10.82 17.30 -32.86
CA GLU A 1 9.76 16.95 -31.90
C GLU A 1 9.60 15.44 -31.95
N ASP A 2 10.00 14.73 -30.88
CA ASP A 2 9.85 13.28 -30.77
C ASP A 2 9.18 13.00 -29.43
N SER A 3 7.97 12.44 -29.48
CA SER A 3 7.11 12.17 -28.34
C SER A 3 7.77 11.14 -27.39
N PRO A 4 7.52 11.20 -26.07
CA PRO A 4 8.09 10.21 -25.16
C PRO A 4 7.46 8.84 -25.45
N LYS A 5 8.28 7.88 -25.87
CA LYS A 5 7.88 6.48 -25.99
C LYS A 5 7.57 5.96 -24.59
N GLU A 6 6.30 5.69 -24.29
CA GLU A 6 5.90 4.95 -23.10
C GLU A 6 6.58 3.58 -23.12
N VAL A 7 7.59 3.41 -22.27
CA VAL A 7 8.22 2.12 -22.01
C VAL A 7 7.18 1.25 -21.32
N PRO A 8 6.87 0.03 -21.82
CA PRO A 8 5.93 -0.85 -21.13
C PRO A 8 6.56 -1.27 -19.80
N THR A 9 6.16 -0.62 -18.71
CA THR A 9 6.49 -1.10 -17.37
C THR A 9 5.99 -2.54 -17.25
N PRO A 10 6.80 -3.50 -16.75
CA PRO A 10 6.35 -4.86 -16.53
C PRO A 10 5.02 -4.83 -15.78
N ARG A 11 3.95 -5.37 -16.38
CA ARG A 11 2.63 -5.39 -15.73
C ARG A 11 2.72 -6.29 -14.51
N ILE A 12 2.94 -5.70 -13.34
CA ILE A 12 2.91 -6.42 -12.08
C ILE A 12 1.52 -7.01 -11.92
N ARG A 13 1.48 -8.34 -11.79
CA ARG A 13 0.23 -9.05 -11.54
C ARG A 13 -0.04 -9.01 -10.05
N CYS A 14 -0.84 -8.03 -9.64
CA CYS A 14 -1.26 -7.94 -8.25
C CYS A 14 -2.44 -8.87 -7.94
N PRO A 15 -2.51 -9.42 -6.71
CA PRO A 15 -3.68 -10.15 -6.25
C PRO A 15 -4.95 -9.30 -6.34
N LYS A 16 -6.11 -9.95 -6.55
CA LYS A 16 -7.41 -9.29 -6.61
C LYS A 16 -7.63 -8.38 -5.39
N GLY A 17 -8.12 -7.17 -5.64
CA GLY A 17 -8.34 -6.16 -4.60
C GLY A 17 -7.09 -5.39 -4.19
N SER A 18 -5.97 -5.53 -4.91
CA SER A 18 -4.75 -4.75 -4.69
C SER A 18 -4.45 -3.88 -5.92
N LYS A 19 -3.73 -2.78 -5.71
CA LYS A 19 -3.31 -1.83 -6.75
C LYS A 19 -1.79 -1.91 -6.93
N ALA A 20 -1.34 -1.93 -8.18
CA ALA A 20 0.08 -1.92 -8.49
C ALA A 20 0.62 -0.49 -8.44
N TYR A 21 1.78 -0.31 -7.82
CA TYR A 21 2.58 0.91 -7.92
C TYR A 21 4.06 0.57 -7.83
N ALA A 22 4.85 1.13 -8.75
CA ALA A 22 6.26 0.78 -8.94
C ALA A 22 6.44 -0.76 -9.00
N SER A 23 7.22 -1.34 -8.08
CA SER A 23 7.51 -2.77 -7.98
C SER A 23 6.62 -3.54 -6.99
N HIS A 24 5.58 -2.92 -6.43
CA HIS A 24 4.81 -3.46 -5.30
C HIS A 24 3.30 -3.45 -5.53
N CYS A 25 2.60 -4.25 -4.72
CA CYS A 25 1.15 -4.34 -4.68
C CYS A 25 0.63 -3.84 -3.33
N TYR A 26 -0.31 -2.90 -3.36
CA TYR A 26 -0.85 -2.26 -2.18
C TYR A 26 -2.33 -2.60 -2.04
N ALA A 27 -2.77 -2.93 -0.83
CA ALA A 27 -4.17 -3.22 -0.52
C ALA A 27 -4.58 -2.46 0.74
N LEU A 28 -5.78 -1.90 0.72
CA LEU A 28 -6.35 -1.15 1.82
C LEU A 28 -7.48 -1.96 2.44
N PHE A 29 -7.45 -2.08 3.78
CA PHE A 29 -8.46 -2.80 4.55
C PHE A 29 -9.07 -1.85 5.57
N MET A 30 -10.41 -1.82 5.62
CA MET A 30 -11.15 -0.96 6.54
C MET A 30 -11.64 -1.69 7.79
N THR A 31 -11.34 -2.99 7.94
CA THR A 31 -11.71 -3.76 9.13
C THR A 31 -10.83 -3.33 10.30
N PRO A 32 -11.41 -2.80 11.40
CA PRO A 32 -10.63 -2.37 12.57
C PRO A 32 -9.85 -3.53 13.19
N LYS A 33 -8.59 -3.29 13.53
CA LYS A 33 -7.66 -4.25 14.17
C LYS A 33 -6.67 -3.49 15.05
N SER A 34 -6.06 -4.16 16.02
CA SER A 34 -4.81 -3.68 16.62
C SER A 34 -3.69 -3.72 15.57
N TRP A 35 -2.63 -2.92 15.78
CA TRP A 35 -1.49 -2.87 14.86
C TRP A 35 -0.91 -4.27 14.58
N MET A 36 -0.65 -5.05 15.64
CA MET A 36 -0.11 -6.41 15.51
C MET A 36 -1.04 -7.36 14.72
N ASN A 37 -2.35 -7.27 14.95
CA ASN A 37 -3.33 -8.07 14.19
C ASN A 37 -3.47 -7.62 12.73
N ALA A 38 -3.24 -6.33 12.44
CA ALA A 38 -3.23 -5.80 11.09
C ALA A 38 -1.99 -6.30 10.33
N ASP A 39 -0.80 -6.26 10.94
CA ASP A 39 0.42 -6.77 10.31
C ASP A 39 0.36 -8.28 10.07
N MET A 40 -0.07 -9.06 11.06
CA MET A 40 -0.30 -10.50 10.87
C MET A 40 -1.32 -10.80 9.76
N ALA A 41 -2.32 -9.94 9.55
CA ALA A 41 -3.27 -10.11 8.45
C ALA A 41 -2.62 -9.82 7.09
N CYS A 42 -1.72 -8.83 7.01
CA CYS A 42 -0.94 -8.53 5.81
C CYS A 42 0.05 -9.67 5.49
N GLN A 43 0.71 -10.24 6.49
CA GLN A 43 1.63 -11.38 6.36
C GLN A 43 0.99 -12.66 5.83
N LYS A 44 -0.34 -12.81 5.96
CA LYS A 44 -1.08 -13.93 5.33
C LYS A 44 -1.15 -13.80 3.80
N ARG A 45 -0.80 -12.64 3.24
CA ARG A 45 -0.69 -12.45 1.78
C ARG A 45 0.74 -12.74 1.33
N PRO A 46 0.95 -13.19 0.08
CA PRO A 46 2.28 -13.46 -0.44
C PRO A 46 3.20 -12.25 -0.30
N SER A 47 4.23 -12.37 0.54
CA SER A 47 5.21 -11.30 0.84
C SER A 47 4.56 -9.98 1.30
N GLY A 48 3.42 -10.04 1.98
CA GLY A 48 2.68 -8.86 2.45
C GLY A 48 3.09 -8.43 3.85
N HIS A 49 3.17 -7.12 4.08
CA HIS A 49 3.34 -6.51 5.40
C HIS A 49 2.51 -5.22 5.45
N LEU A 50 2.36 -4.62 6.63
CA LEU A 50 1.91 -3.22 6.69
C LEU A 50 2.85 -2.33 5.87
N VAL A 51 2.28 -1.31 5.24
CA VAL A 51 2.99 -0.49 4.26
C VAL A 51 4.16 0.25 4.91
N SER A 52 5.34 0.15 4.29
CA SER A 52 6.49 1.01 4.56
C SER A 52 6.58 2.02 3.43
N VAL A 53 6.59 3.31 3.77
CA VAL A 53 6.63 4.40 2.79
C VAL A 53 8.05 4.93 2.72
N LEU A 54 8.73 4.68 1.61
CA LEU A 54 10.17 4.95 1.45
C LEU A 54 10.46 6.13 0.50
N SER A 55 9.44 6.70 -0.12
CA SER A 55 9.58 7.86 -1.01
C SER A 55 8.35 8.77 -1.00
N GLY A 56 8.52 10.04 -1.38
CA GLY A 56 7.40 10.98 -1.51
C GLY A 56 6.39 10.59 -2.60
N ALA A 57 6.86 9.91 -3.66
CA ALA A 57 6.02 9.41 -4.73
C ALA A 57 5.13 8.24 -4.24
N GLU A 58 5.71 7.33 -3.46
CA GLU A 58 4.97 6.26 -2.78
C GLU A 58 3.98 6.82 -1.75
N ALA A 59 4.38 7.82 -0.96
CA ALA A 59 3.50 8.49 -0.02
C ALA A 59 2.27 9.08 -0.72
N SER A 60 2.49 9.75 -1.85
CA SER A 60 1.41 10.33 -2.67
C SER A 60 0.46 9.26 -3.21
N PHE A 61 1.01 8.13 -3.68
CA PHE A 61 0.21 7.01 -4.14
C PHE A 61 -0.63 6.40 -3.00
N VAL A 62 -0.02 6.10 -1.85
CA VAL A 62 -0.72 5.55 -0.67
C VAL A 62 -1.80 6.51 -0.19
N ALA A 63 -1.53 7.81 -0.13
CA ALA A 63 -2.52 8.82 0.22
C ALA A 63 -3.72 8.82 -0.74
N SER A 64 -3.47 8.70 -2.05
CA SER A 64 -4.56 8.60 -3.04
C SER A 64 -5.42 7.34 -2.87
N LEU A 65 -4.82 6.21 -2.47
CA LEU A 65 -5.56 4.98 -2.17
C LEU A 65 -6.50 5.16 -0.98
N VAL A 66 -6.01 5.84 0.07
CA VAL A 66 -6.78 6.13 1.28
C VAL A 66 -7.91 7.12 0.95
N GLN A 67 -7.62 8.24 0.29
CA GLN A 67 -8.64 9.25 -0.07
C GLN A 67 -9.78 8.67 -0.91
N ASN A 68 -9.47 7.77 -1.85
CA ASN A 68 -10.49 7.13 -2.69
C ASN A 68 -11.40 6.15 -1.94
N SER A 69 -11.01 5.71 -0.73
CA SER A 69 -11.67 4.62 -0.01
C SER A 69 -12.19 5.02 1.38
N ALA A 70 -11.57 6.03 2.00
CA ALA A 70 -11.75 6.41 3.40
C ALA A 70 -12.50 7.74 3.53
N ASN A 71 -13.76 7.79 3.10
CA ASN A 71 -14.64 8.90 3.48
C ASN A 71 -15.08 8.82 4.97
N THR A 72 -14.64 7.81 5.73
CA THR A 72 -15.25 7.46 7.04
C THR A 72 -14.25 7.14 8.16
N TYR A 73 -12.95 6.95 7.87
CA TYR A 73 -11.96 6.57 8.89
C TYR A 73 -10.83 7.59 8.99
N SER A 74 -10.49 8.01 10.22
CA SER A 74 -9.48 9.04 10.48
C SER A 74 -8.04 8.52 10.49
N ASN A 75 -7.81 7.24 10.80
CA ASN A 75 -6.48 6.66 10.98
C ASN A 75 -6.37 5.28 10.32
N ILE A 76 -5.26 5.03 9.62
CA ILE A 76 -4.93 3.76 8.94
C ILE A 76 -3.56 3.28 9.43
N TRP A 77 -3.43 2.00 9.73
CA TRP A 77 -2.15 1.42 10.19
C TRP A 77 -1.09 1.37 9.09
N MET A 78 0.16 1.64 9.48
CA MET A 78 1.37 1.54 8.65
C MET A 78 2.44 0.73 9.38
N GLY A 79 3.50 0.30 8.67
CA GLY A 79 4.47 -0.68 9.14
C GLY A 79 5.51 -0.16 10.12
N LEU A 80 5.61 1.15 10.34
CA LEU A 80 6.54 1.71 11.31
C LEU A 80 6.03 1.42 12.73
N HIS A 81 6.88 0.80 13.55
CA HIS A 81 6.64 0.61 14.98
C HIS A 81 7.95 0.75 15.75
N ASP A 82 7.87 1.19 17.00
CA ASP A 82 8.96 1.10 17.96
C ASP A 82 8.86 -0.26 18.67
N PRO A 83 9.85 -1.16 18.58
CA PRO A 83 9.82 -2.44 19.30
C PRO A 83 10.10 -2.30 20.81
N THR A 84 10.49 -1.11 21.28
CA THR A 84 10.85 -0.85 22.69
C THR A 84 9.70 -0.25 23.52
N GLU A 85 8.61 0.14 22.85
CA GLU A 85 7.33 0.53 23.47
C GLU A 85 6.43 -0.67 23.77
#